data_AF-A0A6P0R680-F1
#
_entry.id   AF-A0A6P0R680-F1
#
_cell.length_a   1.000
_cell.length_b   1.000
_cell.length_c   1.000
_cell.angle_alpha   90.00
_cell.angle_beta   90.00
_cell.angle_gamma   90.00
#
_symmetry.space_group_name_H-M   'P 1'
#
loop_
_entity.id
_entity.type
_entity.pdbx_description
1 polymer ?
#
loop_
_entity_poly.entity_id
_entity_poly.type
_entity_poly.pdbx_seq_one_letter_code
_entity_poly.pdbx_strand_id
1 'polypeptide(L)'
;MQRITYAQLDTFCTLQSRSSNDLRAVTKKISQLIAKSWLPDGEDIRKVFLSQDSKEILKMLKKKGIALESIFGPSLEIKIDTNSFEGYIEEVRNIQQPFIFVISYPPKPTEFNVSDQELTQWVENNNSNQFVSDNLYIPVSF
;
A
#
# COMPACT_ATOMS: atom_id res chain seq x y z
N MET A 1 0.20 16.64 -11.43
CA MET A 1 -0.27 15.51 -10.61
C MET A 1 0.39 15.62 -9.24
N GLN A 2 -0.40 15.70 -8.17
CA GLN A 2 0.13 15.92 -6.83
C GLN A 2 0.42 14.56 -6.17
N ARG A 3 1.66 14.35 -5.71
CA ARG A 3 1.98 13.18 -4.87
C ARG A 3 1.62 13.50 -3.43
N ILE A 4 0.86 12.61 -2.81
CA ILE A 4 0.44 12.74 -1.42
C ILE A 4 1.10 11.60 -0.66
N THR A 5 2.04 11.98 0.20
CA THR A 5 2.65 11.05 1.15
C THR A 5 1.78 10.90 2.38
N TYR A 6 2.14 9.93 3.23
CA TYR A 6 1.48 9.73 4.51
C TYR A 6 1.48 10.97 5.41
N ALA A 7 2.57 11.75 5.39
CA ALA A 7 2.69 12.99 6.16
C ALA A 7 1.75 14.10 5.68
N GLN A 8 1.32 14.04 4.41
CA GLN A 8 0.45 15.03 3.76
C GLN A 8 -1.02 14.60 3.76
N LEU A 9 -1.32 13.42 4.30
CA LEU A 9 -2.63 12.77 4.24
C LEU A 9 -3.72 13.60 4.90
N ASP A 10 -3.51 14.04 6.14
CA ASP A 10 -4.54 14.76 6.89
C ASP A 10 -4.87 16.10 6.21
N THR A 11 -3.84 16.83 5.79
CA THR A 11 -4.02 18.09 5.05
C THR A 11 -4.80 17.87 3.76
N PHE A 12 -4.49 16.82 3.00
CA PHE A 12 -5.23 16.49 1.79
C PHE A 12 -6.69 16.10 2.07
N CYS A 13 -6.92 15.22 3.04
CA CYS A 13 -8.24 14.76 3.43
C CYS A 13 -9.12 15.92 3.93
N THR A 14 -8.56 16.85 4.70
CA THR A 14 -9.24 18.09 5.11
C THR A 14 -9.61 18.95 3.90
N LEU A 15 -8.71 19.12 2.93
CA LEU A 15 -8.97 19.91 1.71
C LEU A 15 -10.04 19.27 0.80
N GLN A 16 -10.18 17.95 0.84
CA GLN A 16 -11.11 17.19 0.00
C GLN A 16 -12.40 16.78 0.72
N SER A 17 -12.59 17.20 1.97
CA SER A 17 -13.71 16.75 2.83
C SER A 17 -13.84 15.21 2.92
N ARG A 18 -12.70 14.50 2.91
CA ARG A 18 -12.63 13.03 3.02
C ARG A 18 -12.14 12.64 4.41
N SER A 19 -12.54 11.45 4.88
CA SER A 19 -12.06 10.87 6.13
C SER A 19 -10.61 10.37 5.97
N SER A 20 -9.65 10.98 6.68
CA SER A 20 -8.27 10.49 6.70
C SER A 20 -8.17 9.12 7.36
N ASN A 21 -9.01 8.83 8.34
CA ASN A 21 -9.02 7.55 9.05
C ASN A 21 -9.32 6.36 8.13
N ASP A 22 -10.25 6.50 7.18
CA ASP A 22 -10.59 5.43 6.23
C ASP A 22 -9.42 5.16 5.27
N LEU A 23 -8.76 6.22 4.82
CA LEU A 23 -7.60 6.11 3.95
C LEU A 23 -6.41 5.48 4.68
N ARG A 24 -6.12 5.90 5.93
CA ARG A 24 -5.09 5.28 6.79
C ARG A 24 -5.33 3.79 7.00
N ALA A 25 -6.57 3.40 7.27
CA ALA A 25 -6.93 2.01 7.49
C ALA A 25 -6.75 1.17 6.21
N VAL A 26 -7.15 1.71 5.06
CA VAL A 26 -6.98 1.06 3.76
C VAL A 26 -5.52 0.87 3.40
N THR A 27 -4.70 1.90 3.55
CA THR A 27 -3.28 1.85 3.17
C THR A 27 -2.52 0.87 4.04
N LYS A 28 -2.85 0.82 5.33
CA LYS A 28 -2.31 -0.18 6.26
C LYS A 28 -2.66 -1.60 5.81
N LYS A 29 -3.92 -1.86 5.47
CA LYS A 29 -4.34 -3.19 4.98
C LYS A 29 -3.64 -3.59 3.69
N ILE A 30 -3.43 -2.66 2.76
CA ILE A 30 -2.67 -2.93 1.53
C ILE A 30 -1.21 -3.24 1.86
N SER A 31 -0.57 -2.44 2.73
CA SER A 31 0.80 -2.67 3.20
C SER A 31 0.97 -4.05 3.84
N GLN A 32 0.04 -4.45 4.71
CA GLN A 32 0.01 -5.78 5.33
C GLN A 32 -0.20 -6.90 4.31
N LEU A 33 -1.05 -6.70 3.29
CA LEU A 33 -1.22 -7.70 2.23
C LEU A 33 0.05 -7.88 1.40
N ILE A 34 0.77 -6.79 1.10
CA ILE A 34 2.05 -6.85 0.39
C ILE A 34 3.10 -7.57 1.25
N ALA A 35 3.21 -7.22 2.54
CA ALA A 35 4.09 -7.94 3.48
C ALA A 35 3.75 -9.43 3.53
N LYS A 36 2.46 -9.77 3.64
CA LYS A 36 1.99 -11.16 3.62
C LYS A 36 2.35 -11.86 2.33
N SER A 37 2.34 -11.18 1.19
CA SER A 37 2.69 -11.78 -0.10
C SER A 37 4.12 -12.34 -0.12
N TRP A 38 5.02 -11.80 0.72
CA TRP A 38 6.41 -12.27 0.85
C TRP A 38 6.58 -13.49 1.75
N LEU A 39 5.61 -13.79 2.60
CA LEU A 39 5.59 -15.00 3.42
C LEU A 39 5.22 -16.26 2.61
N PRO A 40 5.56 -17.47 3.08
CA PRO A 40 5.24 -18.73 2.40
C PRO A 40 3.75 -18.94 2.12
N ASP A 41 2.86 -18.49 3.01
CA ASP A 41 1.40 -18.61 2.87
C ASP A 41 0.78 -17.50 1.99
N GLY A 42 1.61 -16.61 1.44
CA GLY A 42 1.20 -15.47 0.62
C GLY A 42 1.33 -15.67 -0.89
N GLU A 43 1.66 -16.87 -1.36
CA GLU A 43 2.00 -17.12 -2.77
C GLU A 43 0.90 -16.67 -3.75
N ASP A 44 -0.37 -16.91 -3.43
CA ASP A 44 -1.49 -16.49 -4.28
C ASP A 44 -1.61 -14.96 -4.38
N ILE A 45 -1.32 -14.26 -3.29
CA ILE A 45 -1.30 -12.79 -3.24
C ILE A 45 -0.11 -12.28 -4.06
N ARG A 46 1.05 -12.93 -3.91
CA ARG A 46 2.29 -12.61 -4.62
C ARG A 46 2.11 -12.67 -6.13
N LYS A 47 1.46 -13.72 -6.64
CA LYS A 47 1.18 -13.89 -8.07
C LYS A 47 0.36 -12.74 -8.64
N VAL A 48 -0.63 -12.25 -7.88
CA VAL A 48 -1.47 -11.11 -8.30
C VAL A 48 -0.67 -9.81 -8.29
N PHE A 49 0.16 -9.55 -7.28
CA PHE A 49 0.98 -8.34 -7.28
C PHE A 49 2.06 -8.35 -8.35
N LEU A 50 2.69 -9.49 -8.61
CA LEU A 50 3.70 -9.62 -9.65
C LEU A 50 3.13 -9.56 -11.07
N SER A 51 1.83 -9.79 -11.27
CA SER A 51 1.23 -9.64 -12.61
C SER A 51 1.16 -8.18 -13.06
N GLN A 52 1.24 -7.23 -12.13
CA GLN A 52 1.07 -5.78 -12.37
C GLN A 52 -0.26 -5.42 -13.06
N ASP A 53 -1.22 -6.35 -13.10
CA ASP A 53 -2.55 -6.10 -13.65
C ASP A 53 -3.40 -5.41 -12.60
N SER A 54 -3.52 -4.08 -12.74
CA SER A 54 -4.33 -3.25 -11.85
C SER A 54 -5.75 -3.79 -11.66
N LYS A 55 -6.40 -4.38 -12.67
CA LYS A 55 -7.77 -4.88 -12.51
C LYS A 55 -7.83 -6.11 -11.62
N GLU A 56 -6.89 -7.04 -11.79
CA GLU A 56 -6.79 -8.23 -10.94
C GLU A 56 -6.37 -7.86 -9.51
N ILE A 57 -5.47 -6.89 -9.34
CA ILE A 57 -5.10 -6.37 -8.01
C ILE A 57 -6.33 -5.76 -7.33
N LEU A 58 -7.06 -4.85 -7.99
CA LEU A 58 -8.27 -4.23 -7.43
C LEU A 58 -9.34 -5.27 -7.06
N LYS A 59 -9.54 -6.27 -7.91
CA LYS A 59 -10.47 -7.39 -7.65
C LYS A 59 -10.05 -8.22 -6.44
N MET A 60 -8.76 -8.49 -6.28
CA MET A 60 -8.23 -9.19 -5.11
C MET A 60 -8.40 -8.37 -3.83
N LEU A 61 -8.07 -7.07 -3.87
CA LEU A 61 -8.26 -6.16 -2.74
C LEU A 61 -9.72 -6.12 -2.29
N LYS A 62 -10.66 -6.03 -3.23
CA LYS A 62 -12.10 -6.08 -2.96
C LYS A 62 -12.54 -7.38 -2.30
N LYS A 63 -12.05 -8.54 -2.77
CA LYS A 63 -12.30 -9.85 -2.13
C LYS A 63 -11.76 -9.92 -0.70
N LYS A 64 -10.71 -9.16 -0.39
CA LYS A 64 -10.12 -9.03 0.95
C LYS A 64 -10.79 -7.94 1.80
N GLY A 65 -11.90 -7.36 1.34
CA GLY A 65 -12.65 -6.34 2.08
C GLY A 65 -12.05 -4.93 2.01
N ILE A 66 -11.21 -4.65 1.02
CA ILE A 66 -10.62 -3.33 0.77
C ILE A 66 -11.33 -2.74 -0.45
N ALA A 67 -12.33 -1.88 -0.22
CA ALA A 67 -13.03 -1.15 -1.26
C ALA A 67 -12.37 0.22 -1.46
N LEU A 68 -11.72 0.41 -2.61
CA LEU A 68 -11.01 1.66 -2.94
C LEU A 68 -11.93 2.64 -3.66
N GLU A 69 -13.00 2.15 -4.28
CA GLU A 69 -13.90 2.93 -5.12
C GLU A 69 -14.66 4.00 -4.31
N SER A 70 -14.90 3.76 -3.02
CA SER A 70 -15.53 4.75 -2.12
C SER A 70 -14.59 5.91 -1.76
N ILE A 71 -13.28 5.67 -1.80
CA ILE A 71 -12.26 6.64 -1.40
C ILE A 71 -11.73 7.41 -2.60
N PHE A 72 -11.52 6.73 -3.73
CA PHE A 72 -10.84 7.29 -4.90
C PHE A 72 -11.70 7.28 -6.17
N GLY A 73 -12.98 6.95 -6.08
CA GLY A 73 -13.90 6.94 -7.21
C GLY A 73 -13.76 5.71 -8.12
N PRO A 74 -14.54 5.65 -9.22
CA PRO A 74 -14.64 4.45 -10.05
C PRO A 74 -13.47 4.25 -11.03
N SER A 75 -12.61 5.26 -11.23
CA SER A 75 -11.55 5.24 -12.25
C SER A 75 -10.16 5.18 -11.62
N LEU A 76 -9.78 3.98 -11.18
CA LEU A 76 -8.55 3.75 -10.41
C LEU A 76 -7.56 2.86 -11.13
N GLU A 77 -6.29 3.19 -10.97
CA GLU A 77 -5.17 2.32 -11.28
C GLU A 77 -4.30 2.16 -10.04
N ILE A 78 -3.89 0.93 -9.76
CA ILE A 78 -2.94 0.62 -8.70
C ILE A 78 -1.68 0.06 -9.34
N LYS A 79 -0.54 0.62 -8.96
CA LYS A 79 0.78 0.18 -9.38
C LYS A 79 1.61 -0.12 -8.14
N ILE A 80 2.21 -1.29 -8.10
CA ILE A 80 2.97 -1.77 -6.95
C ILE A 80 4.38 -2.01 -7.42
N ASP A 81 5.33 -1.20 -6.97
CA ASP A 81 6.75 -1.46 -7.21
C ASP A 81 7.25 -2.43 -6.14
N THR A 82 7.48 -3.68 -6.52
CA THR A 82 7.93 -4.73 -5.59
C THR A 82 9.40 -4.60 -5.20
N ASN A 83 10.14 -3.73 -5.88
CA ASN A 83 11.58 -3.51 -5.69
C ASN A 83 11.84 -2.21 -4.91
N SER A 84 10.78 -1.53 -4.49
CA SER A 84 10.83 -0.31 -3.71
C SER A 84 10.12 -0.49 -2.37
N PHE A 85 10.31 0.47 -1.48
CA PHE A 85 9.59 0.59 -0.21
C PHE A 85 8.20 1.23 -0.39
N GLU A 86 7.83 1.56 -1.63
CA GLU A 86 6.61 2.27 -1.93
C GLU A 86 5.94 1.81 -3.24
N GLY A 87 4.62 1.89 -3.24
CA GLY A 87 3.77 1.76 -4.42
C GLY A 87 2.74 2.87 -4.44
N TYR A 88 1.89 2.88 -5.46
CA TYR A 88 1.00 4.02 -5.68
C TYR A 88 -0.39 3.62 -6.16
N ILE A 89 -1.38 4.32 -5.61
CA ILE A 89 -2.75 4.37 -6.16
C ILE A 89 -2.87 5.69 -6.90
N GLU A 90 -3.30 5.61 -8.16
CA GLU A 90 -3.45 6.73 -9.06
C GLU A 90 -4.89 6.81 -9.55
N GLU A 91 -5.49 8.00 -9.48
CA GLU A 91 -6.78 8.25 -10.11
C GLU A 91 -6.55 8.69 -11.57
N VAL A 92 -6.94 7.83 -12.51
CA VAL A 92 -6.50 7.92 -13.91
C VAL A 92 -7.42 8.78 -14.78
N ARG A 93 -8.67 9.00 -14.34
CA ARG A 93 -9.64 9.79 -15.11
C ARG A 93 -10.46 10.67 -14.19
N ASN A 94 -10.55 11.94 -14.61
CA ASN A 94 -11.65 12.85 -14.27
C ASN A 94 -11.56 13.63 -12.94
N ILE A 95 -10.40 14.21 -12.62
CA ILE A 95 -10.33 15.32 -11.67
C ILE A 95 -9.52 16.48 -12.26
N GLN A 96 -9.96 17.71 -12.03
CA GLN A 96 -9.15 18.93 -12.14
C GLN A 96 -7.83 18.87 -11.32
N GLN A 97 -7.69 17.91 -10.40
CA GLN A 97 -6.52 17.68 -9.56
C GLN A 97 -6.24 16.16 -9.42
N PRO A 98 -5.59 15.52 -10.41
CA PRO A 98 -5.16 14.13 -10.26
C PRO A 98 -4.12 14.03 -9.14
N PHE A 99 -4.31 13.05 -8.27
CA PHE A 99 -3.41 12.78 -7.16
C PHE A 99 -2.91 11.33 -7.17
N ILE A 100 -1.66 11.18 -6.76
CA ILE A 100 -1.02 9.89 -6.51
C ILE A 100 -0.94 9.71 -5.01
N PHE A 101 -1.49 8.61 -4.52
CA PHE A 101 -1.35 8.22 -3.15
C PHE A 101 -0.21 7.22 -2.98
N VAL A 102 0.79 7.54 -2.17
CA VAL A 102 1.96 6.69 -1.93
C VAL A 102 1.68 5.75 -0.75
N ILE A 103 1.82 4.44 -0.99
CA ILE A 103 1.67 3.39 0.03
C ILE A 103 3.06 2.86 0.36
N SER A 104 3.46 2.97 1.62
CA SER A 104 4.70 2.36 2.12
C SER A 104 4.49 0.90 2.54
N TYR A 105 5.43 0.02 2.20
CA TYR A 105 5.39 -1.41 2.52
C TYR A 105 6.80 -2.01 2.54
N PRO A 106 7.00 -3.21 3.13
CA PRO A 106 8.33 -3.82 3.13
C PRO A 106 8.69 -4.27 1.71
N PRO A 107 9.95 -4.08 1.30
CA PRO A 107 10.41 -4.51 0.00
C PRO A 107 10.53 -6.04 -0.03
N LYS A 108 10.76 -6.59 -1.21
CA LYS A 108 10.97 -8.03 -1.39
C LYS A 108 12.21 -8.52 -0.61
N PRO A 109 12.12 -9.62 0.16
CA PRO A 109 13.23 -10.15 0.98
C PRO A 109 14.52 -10.52 0.22
N THR A 110 14.45 -10.73 -1.09
CA THR A 110 15.65 -11.04 -1.89
C THR A 110 16.49 -9.82 -2.19
N GLU A 111 15.90 -8.62 -2.12
CA GLU A 111 16.59 -7.36 -2.40
C GLU A 111 17.07 -6.67 -1.11
N PHE A 112 16.41 -6.99 0.00
CA PHE A 112 16.71 -6.47 1.33
C PHE A 112 16.60 -7.63 2.31
N ASN A 113 17.56 -7.80 3.21
CA ASN A 113 17.58 -8.88 4.20
C ASN A 113 16.47 -8.74 5.26
N VAL A 114 15.21 -8.78 4.83
CA VAL A 114 14.02 -8.77 5.69
C VAL A 114 13.66 -10.22 6.02
N SER A 115 13.65 -10.53 7.31
CA SER A 115 13.31 -11.86 7.80
C SER A 115 11.80 -12.15 7.78
N ASP A 116 11.43 -13.43 7.75
CA ASP A 116 10.04 -13.88 7.89
C ASP A 116 9.41 -13.39 9.22
N GLN A 117 10.22 -13.26 10.27
CA GLN A 117 9.78 -12.74 11.56
C GLN A 117 9.38 -11.26 11.46
N GLU A 118 10.20 -10.44 10.79
CA GLU A 118 9.89 -9.01 10.58
C GLU A 118 8.67 -8.82 9.69
N LEU A 119 8.53 -9.65 8.64
CA LEU A 119 7.33 -9.66 7.80
C LEU A 119 6.09 -10.06 8.59
N THR A 120 6.18 -11.08 9.45
CA THR A 120 5.07 -11.52 10.30
C THR A 120 4.65 -10.40 11.26
N GLN A 121 5.61 -9.74 11.91
CA GLN A 121 5.35 -8.57 12.76
C GLN A 121 4.67 -7.44 11.98
N TRP A 122 5.07 -7.21 10.72
CA TRP A 122 4.43 -6.21 9.87
C TRP A 122 2.96 -6.56 9.58
N VAL A 123 2.70 -7.82 9.23
CA VAL A 123 1.35 -8.33 8.95
C VAL A 123 0.46 -8.23 10.19
N GLU A 124 0.98 -8.58 11.36
CA GLU A 124 0.25 -8.63 12.63
C GLU A 124 0.16 -7.27 13.35
N ASN A 125 0.84 -6.24 12.84
CA ASN A 125 0.83 -4.92 13.45
C ASN A 125 -0.59 -4.33 13.46
N ASN A 126 -1.26 -4.36 14.60
CA ASN A 126 -2.58 -3.75 14.80
C ASN A 126 -2.54 -2.32 15.36
N ASN A 127 -1.34 -1.76 15.59
CA ASN A 127 -1.19 -0.40 16.10
C ASN A 127 -1.63 0.61 15.04
N SER A 128 -2.79 1.24 15.24
CA SER A 128 -3.36 2.21 14.30
C SER A 128 -2.52 3.48 14.11
N ASN A 129 -1.45 3.67 14.89
CA ASN A 129 -0.56 4.83 14.75
C ASN A 129 0.76 4.46 14.06
N GLN A 130 1.00 3.17 13.82
CA GLN A 130 2.23 2.63 13.26
C GLN A 130 1.94 1.97 11.91
N PHE A 131 2.30 2.68 10.85
CA PHE A 131 1.97 2.35 9.45
C PHE A 131 3.14 1.76 8.68
N VAL A 132 4.33 1.92 9.25
CA VAL A 132 5.60 1.31 8.87
C VAL A 132 6.20 0.73 10.16
N SER A 133 6.96 -0.36 10.07
CA SER A 133 7.74 -0.84 11.23
C SER A 133 8.67 0.26 11.73
N ASP A 134 8.92 0.32 13.04
CA ASP A 134 9.89 1.27 13.63
C ASP A 134 11.31 1.07 13.07
N ASN A 135 11.59 -0.12 12.51
CA ASN A 135 12.77 -0.37 11.70
C ASN A 135 12.58 0.15 10.27
N LEU A 136 12.63 1.47 10.10
CA LEU A 136 12.86 2.13 8.80
C LEU A 136 14.32 1.98 8.33
N TYR A 137 15.21 1.48 9.20
CA TYR A 137 16.61 1.24 8.90
C TYR A 137 16.81 -0.22 8.48
N ILE A 138 16.70 -0.48 7.18
CA ILE A 138 17.39 -1.63 6.60
C ILE A 138 18.80 -1.13 6.26
N PRO A 139 19.85 -1.52 6.99
CA PRO A 139 21.20 -1.21 6.58
C PRO A 139 21.48 -1.95 5.26
N VAL A 140 21.37 -1.24 4.14
CA VAL A 140 21.99 -1.66 2.89
C VAL A 140 23.49 -1.70 3.15
N SER A 141 24.02 -2.90 3.30
CA SER A 141 25.46 -3.12 3.34
C SER A 141 25.95 -2.87 1.91
N PHE A 142 26.60 -1.74 1.68
CA PHE A 142 27.38 -1.50 0.46
C PHE A 142 28.68 -2.30 0.49
#